data_AF-A0A4Q9N9C6-F1
#
_entry.id   AF-A0A4Q9N9C6-F1
#
_cell.length_a   1.000
_cell.length_b   1.000
_cell.length_c   1.000
_cell.angle_alpha   90.00
_cell.angle_beta   90.00
_cell.angle_gamma   90.00
#
_symmetry.space_group_name_H-M   'P 1'
#
loop_
_entity.id
_entity.type
_entity.pdbx_description
1 polymer ?
#
loop_
_entity_poly.entity_id
_entity_poly.type
_entity_poly.pdbx_seq_one_letter_code
_entity_poly.pdbx_strand_id
1 'polypeptide(L)'
;MNGLVGHSGAHGCRLYCPLKGRRKPGGGGHYYPAMLKPSDPDYARVKGSTHPDYSLREPPGTEETNSERYERQLADPSIFMGLPINCGFPGSFPADIMHLLTLNVTELVLGLLRGKLGRLPNSDSLDDWDWACLRDEEIWQAHGKLVAEASLYLPGSFDRPPRNPAEKISSGYKA
;
A
#
# COMPACT_ATOMS: atom_id res chain seq x y z
N MET A 1 -9.01 -7.09 -12.24
CA MET A 1 -8.49 -8.39 -12.71
C MET A 1 -9.04 -9.57 -11.90
N ASN A 2 -8.97 -9.55 -10.57
CA ASN A 2 -9.50 -10.61 -9.69
C ASN A 2 -10.82 -10.27 -8.98
N GLY A 3 -11.31 -9.03 -9.07
CA GLY A 3 -12.61 -8.65 -8.48
C GLY A 3 -12.59 -8.50 -6.96
N LEU A 4 -11.43 -8.67 -6.33
CA LEU A 4 -11.29 -8.59 -4.87
C LEU A 4 -11.25 -7.14 -4.40
N VAL A 5 -11.73 -6.92 -3.16
CA VAL A 5 -11.62 -5.61 -2.50
C VAL A 5 -10.15 -5.18 -2.46
N GLY A 6 -9.88 -3.93 -2.84
CA GLY A 6 -8.53 -3.38 -2.90
C GLY A 6 -7.83 -3.30 -1.54
N HIS A 7 -6.59 -2.80 -1.53
CA HIS A 7 -5.74 -2.74 -0.33
C HIS A 7 -6.35 -1.92 0.83
N SER A 8 -7.26 -0.99 0.54
CA SER A 8 -8.00 -0.22 1.54
C SER A 8 -9.21 -0.96 2.13
N GLY A 9 -9.46 -2.20 1.71
CA GLY A 9 -10.52 -3.05 2.22
C GLY A 9 -10.21 -3.65 3.59
N ALA A 10 -11.23 -4.23 4.21
CA ALA A 10 -11.09 -4.86 5.52
C ALA A 10 -9.97 -5.91 5.58
N HIS A 11 -9.74 -6.65 4.49
CA HIS A 11 -8.66 -7.62 4.36
C HIS A 11 -7.76 -7.22 3.18
N GLY A 12 -6.71 -6.44 3.46
CA GLY A 12 -5.91 -5.80 2.40
C GLY A 12 -5.05 -6.75 1.55
N CYS A 13 -4.76 -7.95 2.03
CA CYS A 13 -3.80 -8.86 1.39
C CYS A 13 -4.27 -9.51 0.07
N ARG A 14 -5.55 -9.43 -0.29
CA ARG A 14 -6.18 -10.09 -1.46
C ARG A 14 -5.94 -11.62 -1.63
N LEU A 15 -5.22 -12.30 -0.72
CA LEU A 15 -4.81 -13.71 -0.79
C LEU A 15 -5.24 -14.48 0.46
N TYR A 16 -6.46 -14.24 0.95
CA TYR A 16 -7.05 -15.00 2.06
C TYR A 16 -6.41 -14.79 3.44
N CYS A 17 -5.57 -13.76 3.62
CA CYS A 17 -4.96 -13.48 4.93
C CYS A 17 -6.05 -13.24 5.99
N PRO A 18 -5.95 -13.91 7.14
CA PRO A 18 -6.78 -13.65 8.31
C PRO A 18 -6.74 -12.21 8.83
N LEU A 19 -5.64 -11.51 8.55
CA LEU A 19 -5.36 -10.20 9.15
C LEU A 19 -6.33 -9.17 8.60
N LYS A 20 -7.20 -8.71 9.49
CA LYS A 20 -8.11 -7.60 9.24
C LYS A 20 -7.40 -6.27 9.53
N GLY A 21 -7.55 -5.31 8.64
CA GLY A 21 -7.05 -3.96 8.85
C GLY A 21 -7.90 -3.17 9.86
N ARG A 22 -7.48 -1.94 10.15
CA ARG A 22 -8.08 -1.03 11.12
C ARG A 22 -8.63 0.22 10.44
N ARG A 23 -9.78 0.71 10.88
CA ARG A 23 -10.37 1.98 10.41
C ARG A 23 -10.05 3.10 11.38
N LYS A 24 -9.94 4.32 10.88
CA LYS A 24 -9.86 5.54 11.70
C LYS A 24 -11.26 5.97 12.17
N PRO A 25 -11.45 6.43 13.44
CA PRO A 25 -12.70 7.07 13.87
C PRO A 25 -13.03 8.28 13.00
N GLY A 26 -14.26 8.38 12.52
CA GLY A 26 -14.68 9.44 11.57
C GLY A 26 -14.04 9.36 10.17
N GLY A 27 -13.12 8.42 9.94
CA GLY A 27 -12.62 8.10 8.62
C GLY A 27 -13.66 7.33 7.81
N GLY A 28 -13.65 7.49 6.49
CA GLY A 28 -14.55 6.78 5.57
C GLY A 28 -14.40 5.25 5.59
N GLY A 29 -14.68 4.60 4.45
CA GLY A 29 -14.63 3.14 4.32
C GLY A 29 -13.23 2.50 4.36
N HIS A 30 -12.17 3.29 4.51
CA HIS A 30 -10.78 2.82 4.38
C HIS A 30 -10.27 2.11 5.63
N TYR A 31 -9.66 0.95 5.40
CA TYR A 31 -8.91 0.18 6.37
C TYR A 31 -7.41 0.31 6.10
N TYR A 32 -6.64 0.40 7.18
CA TYR A 32 -5.18 0.50 7.20
C TYR A 32 -4.57 -0.77 7.78
N PRO A 33 -3.38 -1.19 7.34
CA PRO A 33 -2.70 -2.39 7.86
C PRO A 33 -2.07 -2.11 9.24
N ALA A 34 -2.88 -1.77 10.24
CA ALA A 34 -2.44 -1.60 11.62
C ALA A 34 -2.85 -2.83 12.45
N MET A 35 -1.93 -3.36 13.23
CA MET A 35 -2.17 -4.57 14.01
C MET A 35 -2.61 -4.28 15.44
N LEU A 36 -2.17 -3.14 15.97
CA LEU A 36 -2.53 -2.64 17.29
C LEU A 36 -3.76 -1.73 17.21
N LYS A 37 -4.61 -1.81 18.23
CA LYS A 37 -5.68 -0.85 18.44
C LYS A 37 -5.11 0.52 18.76
N PRO A 38 -5.58 1.58 18.08
CA PRO A 38 -5.33 2.94 18.52
C PRO A 38 -5.83 3.15 19.95
N SER A 39 -5.07 3.91 20.73
CA SER A 39 -5.36 4.24 22.13
C SER A 39 -6.48 5.27 22.33
N ASP A 40 -7.10 5.71 21.24
CA ASP A 40 -8.16 6.72 21.24
C ASP A 40 -9.42 6.18 21.95
N PRO A 41 -9.98 6.88 22.95
CA PRO A 41 -11.20 6.48 23.65
C PRO A 41 -12.40 6.26 22.73
N ASP A 42 -12.51 7.01 21.63
CA ASP A 42 -13.62 6.89 20.68
C ASP A 42 -13.46 5.70 19.74
N TYR A 43 -12.28 5.05 19.74
CA TYR A 43 -11.99 3.90 18.88
C TYR A 43 -12.89 2.69 19.15
N ALA A 44 -13.31 2.51 20.41
CA ALA A 44 -14.21 1.42 20.80
C ALA A 44 -15.55 1.44 20.05
N ARG A 45 -15.95 2.60 19.51
CA ARG A 45 -17.21 2.79 18.79
C ARG A 45 -17.10 2.51 17.28
N VAL A 46 -15.89 2.24 16.76
CA VAL A 46 -15.66 2.03 15.33
C VAL A 46 -16.15 0.65 14.88
N LYS A 47 -17.36 0.63 14.30
CA LYS A 47 -18.00 -0.61 13.81
C LYS A 47 -17.09 -1.38 12.83
N GLY A 48 -16.90 -2.67 13.11
CA GLY A 48 -16.12 -3.58 12.29
C GLY A 48 -14.61 -3.55 12.52
N SER A 49 -14.10 -2.67 13.40
CA SER A 49 -12.66 -2.49 13.65
C SER A 49 -12.24 -2.77 15.11
N THR A 50 -13.10 -3.40 15.91
CA THR A 50 -12.92 -3.64 17.36
C THR A 50 -12.25 -4.98 17.71
N HIS A 51 -11.83 -5.76 16.71
CA HIS A 51 -11.18 -7.07 16.87
C HIS A 51 -9.89 -7.00 17.73
N PRO A 52 -9.44 -8.06 18.42
CA PRO A 52 -8.20 -8.05 19.22
C PRO A 52 -6.95 -7.65 18.44
N ASP A 53 -5.88 -7.29 19.14
CA ASP A 53 -4.59 -6.98 18.51
C ASP A 53 -4.00 -8.22 17.86
N TYR A 54 -3.30 -8.01 16.75
CA TYR A 54 -2.60 -9.08 16.05
C TYR A 54 -1.10 -9.02 16.36
N SER A 55 -0.50 -10.19 16.55
CA SER A 55 0.95 -10.33 16.55
C SER A 55 1.41 -10.74 15.16
N LEU A 56 2.42 -10.05 14.60
CA LEU A 56 3.02 -10.47 13.32
C LEU A 56 3.58 -11.89 13.37
N ARG A 57 4.10 -12.29 14.53
CA ARG A 57 4.73 -13.59 14.72
C ARG A 57 3.72 -14.72 14.88
N GLU A 58 2.52 -14.36 15.32
CA GLU A 58 1.42 -15.29 15.61
C GLU A 58 0.15 -14.75 14.94
N PRO A 59 0.03 -14.93 13.61
CA PRO A 59 -1.15 -14.49 12.90
C PRO A 59 -2.38 -15.25 13.42
N PRO A 60 -3.56 -14.60 13.44
CA PRO A 60 -4.77 -15.24 13.94
C PRO A 60 -5.12 -16.44 13.07
N GLY A 61 -5.44 -17.56 13.71
CA GLY A 61 -6.04 -18.71 13.03
C GLY A 61 -7.39 -18.35 12.43
N THR A 62 -7.82 -19.10 11.43
CA THR A 62 -9.13 -18.89 10.79
C THR A 62 -9.81 -20.24 10.60
N GLU A 63 -11.04 -20.33 11.09
CA GLU A 63 -11.91 -21.50 10.91
C GLU A 63 -12.63 -21.46 9.55
N GLU A 64 -12.81 -20.27 8.97
CA GLU A 64 -13.40 -20.10 7.64
C GLU A 64 -12.52 -20.77 6.57
N THR A 65 -13.12 -21.42 5.59
CA THR A 65 -12.36 -21.95 4.45
C THR A 65 -11.84 -20.83 3.54
N ASN A 66 -10.83 -21.09 2.71
CA ASN A 66 -10.33 -20.09 1.75
C ASN A 66 -11.41 -19.66 0.75
N SER A 67 -12.33 -20.58 0.41
CA SER A 67 -13.43 -20.35 -0.53
C SER A 67 -14.47 -19.38 0.00
N GLU A 68 -14.94 -19.55 1.25
CA GLU A 68 -15.89 -18.62 1.89
C GLU A 68 -15.32 -17.21 2.00
N ARG A 69 -14.00 -17.12 2.25
CA ARG A 69 -13.29 -15.84 2.33
C ARG A 69 -13.12 -15.17 0.98
N TYR A 70 -12.89 -15.95 -0.07
CA TYR A 70 -12.86 -15.44 -1.44
C TYR A 70 -14.17 -14.74 -1.77
N GLU A 71 -15.30 -15.41 -1.55
CA GLU A 71 -16.64 -14.90 -1.86
C GLU A 71 -16.95 -13.63 -1.07
N ARG A 72 -16.61 -13.61 0.22
CA ARG A 72 -16.79 -12.43 1.06
C ARG A 72 -15.93 -11.23 0.64
N GLN A 73 -14.76 -11.48 0.06
CA GLN A 73 -13.81 -10.45 -0.37
C GLN A 73 -14.01 -10.03 -1.83
N LEU A 74 -15.03 -10.54 -2.52
CA LEU A 74 -15.37 -10.16 -3.88
C LEU A 74 -16.17 -8.85 -3.89
N ALA A 75 -15.59 -7.80 -4.46
CA ALA A 75 -16.28 -6.54 -4.73
C ALA A 75 -17.07 -6.61 -6.05
N ASP A 76 -16.49 -7.25 -7.06
CA ASP A 76 -17.07 -7.44 -8.40
C ASP A 76 -16.64 -8.80 -8.97
N PRO A 77 -17.43 -9.43 -9.86
CA PRO A 77 -16.99 -10.65 -10.54
C PRO A 77 -15.75 -10.39 -11.39
N SER A 78 -14.76 -11.28 -11.31
CA SER A 78 -13.59 -11.21 -12.21
C SER A 78 -14.02 -11.36 -13.66
N ILE A 79 -13.41 -10.59 -14.57
CA ILE A 79 -13.60 -10.72 -16.02
C ILE A 79 -13.32 -12.15 -16.53
N PHE A 80 -12.46 -12.89 -15.84
CA PHE A 80 -12.15 -14.29 -16.16
C PHE A 80 -13.28 -15.26 -15.83
N MET A 81 -14.25 -14.88 -14.99
CA MET A 81 -15.48 -15.65 -14.75
C MET A 81 -16.38 -15.70 -15.99
N GLY A 82 -16.22 -14.75 -16.92
CA GLY A 82 -16.95 -14.73 -18.19
C GLY A 82 -16.35 -15.61 -19.28
N LEU A 83 -15.21 -16.26 -19.05
CA LEU A 83 -14.58 -17.12 -20.03
C LEU A 83 -15.21 -18.53 -20.00
N PRO A 84 -15.54 -19.11 -21.17
CA PRO A 84 -16.20 -20.42 -21.25
C PRO A 84 -15.31 -21.58 -20.80
N ILE A 85 -13.99 -21.36 -20.74
CA ILE A 85 -13.01 -22.33 -20.25
C ILE A 85 -12.15 -21.60 -19.22
N ASN A 86 -12.31 -21.97 -17.96
CA ASN A 86 -11.44 -21.54 -16.88
C ASN A 86 -10.37 -22.63 -16.69
N CYS A 87 -9.20 -22.44 -17.31
CA CYS A 87 -8.00 -23.18 -16.93
C CYS A 87 -7.68 -22.71 -15.51
N GLY A 88 -8.14 -23.48 -14.51
CA GLY A 88 -8.28 -23.08 -13.10
C GLY A 88 -7.31 -22.00 -12.63
N PHE A 89 -7.85 -21.03 -11.88
CA PHE A 89 -7.17 -19.81 -11.48
C PHE A 89 -5.69 -20.08 -11.12
N PRO A 90 -4.72 -19.59 -11.92
CA PRO A 90 -3.33 -19.73 -11.56
C PRO A 90 -3.14 -19.06 -10.20
N GLY A 91 -2.70 -19.81 -9.18
CA GLY A 91 -2.30 -19.24 -7.89
C GLY A 91 -1.17 -18.20 -8.01
N SER A 92 -0.69 -17.97 -9.23
CA SER A 92 0.31 -17.02 -9.68
C SER A 92 -0.26 -15.73 -10.27
N PHE A 93 -1.50 -15.32 -9.98
CA PHE A 93 -1.82 -13.88 -9.98
C PHE A 93 -1.40 -13.34 -8.62
N PRO A 94 -0.12 -12.94 -8.42
CA PRO A 94 0.30 -12.37 -7.15
C PRO A 94 -0.52 -11.11 -6.96
N ALA A 95 -1.35 -11.09 -5.92
CA ALA A 95 -2.27 -10.03 -5.52
C ALA A 95 -1.99 -8.63 -6.08
N ASP A 96 -2.28 -8.37 -7.36
CA ASP A 96 -2.05 -7.09 -8.04
C ASP A 96 -0.87 -6.27 -7.45
N ILE A 97 0.27 -6.95 -7.22
CA ILE A 97 1.45 -6.34 -6.57
C ILE A 97 2.24 -5.49 -7.55
N MET A 98 1.84 -5.54 -8.83
CA MET A 98 2.46 -4.86 -9.97
C MET A 98 2.65 -3.36 -9.70
N HIS A 99 1.72 -2.74 -8.99
CA HIS A 99 1.77 -1.32 -8.63
C HIS A 99 2.23 -1.10 -7.18
N LEU A 100 2.24 -2.13 -6.33
CA LEU A 100 2.52 -2.00 -4.91
C LEU A 100 3.96 -1.57 -4.66
N LEU A 101 4.92 -2.35 -5.17
CA LEU A 101 6.34 -2.13 -4.89
C LEU A 101 6.94 -0.96 -5.64
N THR A 102 6.43 -0.67 -6.84
CA THR A 102 7.07 0.26 -7.79
C THR A 102 6.39 1.62 -7.86
N LEU A 103 5.12 1.73 -7.46
CA LEU A 103 4.35 2.98 -7.52
C LEU A 103 3.78 3.38 -6.16
N ASN A 104 3.05 2.50 -5.47
CA ASN A 104 2.36 2.89 -4.23
C ASN A 104 3.30 3.06 -3.05
N VAL A 105 4.21 2.11 -2.83
CA VAL A 105 5.18 2.17 -1.73
C VAL A 105 6.21 3.27 -1.97
N THR A 106 6.70 3.39 -3.20
CA THR A 106 7.70 4.40 -3.57
C THR A 106 7.15 5.82 -3.42
N GLU A 107 5.90 6.09 -3.80
CA GLU A 107 5.23 7.38 -3.55
C GLU A 107 5.12 7.70 -2.06
N LEU A 108 4.72 6.73 -1.23
CA LEU A 108 4.61 6.93 0.23
C LEU A 108 5.98 7.18 0.88
N VAL A 109 7.00 6.41 0.49
CA VAL A 109 8.38 6.57 0.98
C VAL A 109 8.94 7.93 0.57
N LEU A 110 8.75 8.35 -0.69
CA LEU A 110 9.15 9.67 -1.13
C LEU A 110 8.39 10.78 -0.39
N GLY A 111 7.10 10.58 -0.11
CA GLY A 111 6.30 11.49 0.70
C GLY A 111 6.84 11.65 2.13
N LEU A 112 7.29 10.55 2.75
CA LEU A 112 7.93 10.56 4.08
C LEU A 112 9.27 11.28 4.05
N LEU A 113 10.16 10.90 3.13
CA LEU A 113 11.51 11.48 3.02
C LEU A 113 11.49 12.98 2.66
N ARG A 114 10.45 13.43 1.93
CA ARG A 114 10.25 14.84 1.60
C ARG A 114 9.41 15.60 2.63
N GLY A 115 8.83 14.93 3.62
CA GLY A 115 7.92 15.55 4.58
C GLY A 115 6.63 16.10 3.97
N LYS A 116 6.19 15.60 2.81
CA LYS A 116 5.04 16.14 2.04
C LYS A 116 3.74 15.37 2.25
N LEU A 117 3.72 14.36 3.12
CA LEU A 117 2.48 13.63 3.42
C LEU A 117 1.47 14.51 4.17
N GLY A 118 0.19 14.32 3.85
CA GLY A 118 -0.91 15.02 4.49
C GLY A 118 -0.97 14.70 5.99
N ARG A 119 -0.93 15.74 6.82
CA ARG A 119 -0.92 15.65 8.28
C ARG A 119 -2.29 15.94 8.89
N LEU A 120 -2.53 15.38 10.07
CA LEU A 120 -3.69 15.74 10.89
C LEU A 120 -3.38 16.95 11.76
N PRO A 121 -4.38 17.76 12.16
CA PRO A 121 -4.14 19.02 12.89
C PRO A 121 -3.38 18.87 14.22
N ASN A 122 -3.47 17.70 14.88
CA ASN A 122 -2.85 17.41 16.17
C ASN A 122 -1.74 16.35 16.05
N SER A 123 -0.95 16.40 14.98
CA SER A 123 0.15 15.44 14.75
C SER A 123 1.51 16.01 15.17
N ASP A 124 2.52 15.15 15.09
CA ASP A 124 3.94 15.42 15.33
C ASP A 124 4.49 16.54 14.41
N SER A 125 5.51 17.25 14.93
CA SER A 125 6.13 18.33 14.16
C SER A 125 6.98 17.76 13.03
N LEU A 126 7.06 18.47 11.90
CA LEU A 126 7.98 18.11 10.82
C LEU A 126 9.44 18.27 11.21
N ASP A 127 9.72 19.04 12.25
CA ASP A 127 11.08 19.22 12.77
C ASP A 127 11.56 18.02 13.59
N ASP A 128 10.63 17.16 14.04
CA ASP A 128 10.94 15.92 14.75
C ASP A 128 11.29 14.77 13.77
N TRP A 129 11.19 15.01 12.45
CA TRP A 129 11.38 13.99 11.42
C TRP A 129 12.83 13.93 10.94
N ASP A 130 13.71 13.35 11.75
CA ASP A 130 15.13 13.15 11.41
C ASP A 130 15.33 12.40 10.08
N TRP A 131 14.36 11.55 9.70
CA TRP A 131 14.37 10.79 8.45
C TRP A 131 13.97 11.60 7.21
N ALA A 132 13.42 12.81 7.35
CA ALA A 132 12.94 13.64 6.23
C ALA A 132 14.10 14.40 5.56
N CYS A 133 15.13 13.67 5.15
CA CYS A 133 16.38 14.22 4.63
C CYS A 133 16.26 14.91 3.26
N LEU A 134 15.13 14.75 2.56
CA LEU A 134 14.85 15.35 1.25
C LEU A 134 13.76 16.43 1.35
N ARG A 135 13.55 17.00 2.54
CA ARG A 135 12.60 18.08 2.80
C ARG A 135 12.98 19.37 2.05
N ASP A 136 14.26 19.71 2.05
CA ASP A 136 14.75 20.92 1.41
C ASP A 136 14.79 20.76 -0.11
N GLU A 137 14.22 21.72 -0.84
CA GLU A 137 14.08 21.61 -2.29
C GLU A 137 15.45 21.63 -2.98
N GLU A 138 16.44 22.36 -2.46
CA GLU A 138 17.81 22.34 -2.99
C GLU A 138 18.46 20.96 -2.88
N ILE A 139 18.30 20.29 -1.74
CA ILE A 139 18.82 18.93 -1.51
C ILE A 139 18.09 17.93 -2.42
N TRP A 140 16.78 18.09 -2.59
CA TRP A 140 15.98 17.26 -3.49
C TRP A 140 16.41 17.39 -4.95
N GLN A 141 16.65 18.61 -5.44
CA GLN A 141 17.13 18.84 -6.81
C GLN A 141 18.55 18.29 -7.00
N ALA A 142 19.44 18.45 -6.01
CA ALA A 142 20.79 17.88 -6.04
C ALA A 142 20.75 16.35 -6.08
N HIS A 143 19.91 15.72 -5.25
CA HIS A 143 19.68 14.27 -5.27
C HIS A 143 19.15 13.81 -6.64
N GLY A 144 18.19 14.55 -7.20
CA GLY A 144 17.61 14.25 -8.49
C GLY A 144 18.63 14.25 -9.63
N LYS A 145 19.54 15.23 -9.61
CA LYS A 145 20.68 15.32 -10.54
C LYS A 145 21.64 14.14 -10.37
N LEU A 146 22.00 13.78 -9.14
CA LEU A 146 22.88 12.63 -8.85
C LEU A 146 22.30 11.31 -9.40
N VAL A 147 20.99 11.10 -9.25
CA VAL A 147 20.31 9.91 -9.78
C VAL A 147 20.38 9.86 -11.31
N ALA A 148 20.22 11.01 -11.99
CA ALA A 148 20.34 11.06 -13.45
C ALA A 148 21.77 10.82 -13.92
N GLU A 149 22.78 11.37 -13.24
CA GLU A 149 24.20 11.17 -13.55
C GLU A 149 24.65 9.73 -13.30
N ALA A 150 24.01 9.03 -12.36
CA ALA A 150 24.28 7.62 -12.08
C ALA A 150 24.04 6.70 -13.29
N SER A 151 23.23 7.14 -14.27
CA SER A 151 23.00 6.40 -15.52
C SER A 151 24.28 6.07 -16.29
N LEU A 152 25.32 6.90 -16.18
CA LEU A 152 26.61 6.69 -16.84
C LEU A 152 27.39 5.48 -16.28
N TYR A 153 27.06 5.05 -15.06
CA TYR A 153 27.74 3.95 -14.37
C TYR A 153 26.92 2.66 -14.40
N LEU A 154 25.73 2.67 -15.02
CA LEU A 154 24.89 1.48 -15.15
C LEU A 154 25.25 0.68 -16.40
N PRO A 155 25.37 -0.66 -16.30
CA PRO A 155 25.55 -1.51 -17.46
C PRO A 155 24.44 -1.30 -18.49
N GLY A 156 24.79 -1.35 -19.78
CA GLY A 156 23.82 -1.23 -20.88
C GLY A 156 22.76 -2.34 -20.92
N SER A 157 22.87 -3.37 -20.06
CA SER A 157 21.83 -4.39 -19.86
C SER A 157 20.57 -3.86 -19.18
N PHE A 158 20.62 -2.65 -18.60
CA PHE A 158 19.44 -1.98 -18.08
C PHE A 158 18.83 -1.12 -19.19
N ASP A 159 17.80 -1.64 -19.86
CA ASP A 159 17.10 -0.98 -20.98
C ASP A 159 16.55 0.42 -20.66
N ARG A 160 16.37 0.74 -19.36
CA ARG A 160 15.84 2.03 -18.90
C ARG A 160 16.66 2.54 -17.71
N PRO A 161 17.55 3.53 -17.90
CA PRO A 161 18.28 4.12 -16.78
C PRO A 161 17.34 4.91 -15.87
N PRO A 162 17.67 5.02 -14.56
CA PRO A 162 16.99 5.91 -13.63
C PRO A 162 16.92 7.34 -14.17
N ARG A 163 15.77 7.98 -14.03
CA ARG A 163 15.53 9.37 -14.44
C ARG A 163 15.54 10.27 -13.20
N ASN A 164 15.79 11.56 -13.41
CA ASN A 164 15.69 12.56 -12.35
C ASN A 164 14.27 12.54 -11.72
N PRO A 165 14.10 12.08 -10.47
CA PRO A 165 12.81 12.07 -9.80
C PRO A 165 12.29 13.49 -9.48
N ALA A 166 13.15 14.51 -9.43
CA ALA A 166 12.73 15.88 -9.17
C ALA A 166 12.02 16.53 -10.37
N GLU A 167 12.36 16.12 -11.60
CA GLU A 167 11.79 16.66 -12.84
C GLU A 167 10.61 15.83 -13.37
N LYS A 168 10.62 14.51 -13.12
CA LYS A 168 9.66 13.59 -13.75
C LYS A 168 9.25 12.43 -12.85
N ILE A 169 8.32 12.71 -11.94
CA ILE A 169 7.41 11.69 -11.38
C ILE A 169 6.09 11.82 -12.13
N SER A 170 6.07 11.40 -13.39
CA SER A 170 4.81 11.29 -14.13
C SER A 170 4.85 10.04 -14.99
N SER A 171 4.60 8.89 -14.35
CA SER A 171 4.08 7.77 -15.12
C SER A 171 2.63 8.04 -15.53
N GLY A 172 1.91 8.95 -14.87
CA GLY A 172 0.54 9.35 -15.21
C GLY A 172 -0.46 8.19 -15.16
N TYR A 173 0.00 6.98 -14.82
CA TYR A 173 -0.84 5.84 -14.59
C TYR A 173 -1.58 6.09 -13.28
N LYS A 174 -2.81 6.57 -13.42
CA LYS A 174 -3.83 6.34 -12.41
C LYS A 174 -3.98 4.81 -12.32
N ALA A 175 -3.71 4.28 -11.14
CA ALA A 175 -4.17 2.95 -10.77
C ALA A 175 -5.70 2.85 -10.91
#